data_AF-A0A1F5LCM0-F1
#
_entry.id   AF-A0A1F5LCM0-F1
#
_cell.length_a   1.000
_cell.length_b   1.000
_cell.length_c   1.000
_cell.angle_alpha   90.00
_cell.angle_beta   90.00
_cell.angle_gamma   90.00
#
_symmetry.space_group_name_H-M   'P 1'
#
loop_
_entity.id
_entity.type
_entity.pdbx_description
1 polymer ?
#
loop_
_entity_poly.entity_id
_entity_poly.type
_entity_poly.pdbx_seq_one_letter_code
_entity_poly.pdbx_strand_id
1 'polypeptide(L)'
;MSSQGPLTTYLLGSAPDGLARATNHPFLAAAGSGTLPKSTLSQWLSQDRLYAQSYIRFIGLLLAKIRLPSQAPSSPNPLHNTPEQKAITVLIDALVNIRTELSFFETTANDYGLDLTAISSEEGGGGERTSCGSGRCITTSAGISTTGSSACPGSTGGRDGKALLARDPSIDDFGPGSGSQGVAATGSGAQTADHALCRSQGECQMPAGSEMCVPQPQFDTQSVQNLSPFGKVLTTSSATADGTGAGTGGPGPGPARSPEAMDVVTELERCGTISFSASRTTRAYIDMFMSAGSAGVSVLEGLAVLWATEVCYLRAWKFAAGYMRQNVNEKQDYKGDADGGALREKFIANWSSDEFEGFVNSIGNVVDEMAEQLKGAEESELMRARCLEWWKQILWLEERFWPNVEPYQ
;
A
#
# COMPACT_ATOMS: atom_id res chain seq x y z
N MET A 1 24.47 -15.38 -26.57
CA MET A 1 23.36 -14.54 -27.03
C MET A 1 22.23 -15.48 -27.43
N SER A 2 21.13 -15.49 -26.66
CA SER A 2 19.95 -16.29 -26.98
C SER A 2 19.36 -15.78 -28.29
N SER A 3 18.98 -16.69 -29.20
CA SER A 3 18.53 -16.36 -30.57
C SER A 3 17.14 -15.69 -30.64
N GLN A 4 16.57 -15.27 -29.50
CA GLN A 4 15.13 -14.99 -29.37
C GLN A 4 14.81 -13.59 -28.82
N GLY A 5 15.80 -12.70 -28.72
CA GLY A 5 15.62 -11.30 -28.32
C GLY A 5 15.27 -11.09 -26.83
N PRO A 6 15.07 -9.83 -26.39
CA PRO A 6 14.72 -9.48 -25.02
C PRO A 6 13.37 -10.08 -24.60
N LEU A 7 13.26 -10.50 -23.33
CA LEU A 7 12.04 -11.10 -22.78
C LEU A 7 10.89 -10.09 -22.79
N THR A 8 11.15 -8.84 -22.40
CA THR A 8 10.16 -7.75 -22.39
C THR A 8 9.56 -7.53 -23.79
N THR A 9 10.40 -7.53 -24.82
CA THR A 9 9.98 -7.39 -26.23
C THR A 9 9.09 -8.56 -26.66
N TYR A 10 9.45 -9.79 -26.28
CA TYR A 10 8.62 -10.96 -26.53
C TYR A 10 7.24 -10.86 -25.86
N LEU A 11 7.18 -10.45 -24.59
CA LEU A 11 5.92 -10.34 -23.85
C LEU A 11 4.98 -9.30 -24.51
N LEU A 12 5.50 -8.11 -24.84
CA LEU A 12 4.75 -7.07 -25.54
C LEU A 12 4.19 -7.56 -26.88
N GLY A 13 4.95 -8.36 -27.63
CA GLY A 13 4.55 -8.91 -28.92
C GLY A 13 3.57 -10.10 -28.83
N SER A 14 3.42 -10.71 -27.66
CA SER A 14 2.68 -11.98 -27.50
C SER A 14 1.15 -11.80 -27.42
N ALA A 15 0.67 -10.62 -27.03
CA ALA A 15 -0.77 -10.37 -26.85
C ALA A 15 -1.16 -8.91 -27.16
N PRO A 16 -0.95 -8.43 -28.40
CA PRO A 16 -1.18 -7.03 -28.76
C PRO A 16 -2.62 -6.56 -28.53
N ASP A 17 -3.62 -7.40 -28.85
CA ASP A 17 -5.03 -7.05 -28.64
C ASP A 17 -5.40 -6.98 -27.15
N GLY A 18 -4.83 -7.88 -26.34
CA GLY A 18 -5.03 -7.86 -24.89
C GLY A 18 -4.42 -6.61 -24.26
N LEU A 19 -3.22 -6.24 -24.71
CA LEU A 19 -2.56 -5.03 -24.29
C LEU A 19 -3.35 -3.78 -24.67
N ALA A 20 -3.86 -3.71 -25.90
CA ALA A 20 -4.70 -2.60 -26.33
C ALA A 20 -5.96 -2.45 -25.47
N ARG A 21 -6.65 -3.55 -25.13
CA ARG A 21 -7.84 -3.48 -24.26
C ARG A 21 -7.48 -3.06 -22.83
N ALA A 22 -6.35 -3.52 -22.30
CA ALA A 22 -5.85 -3.15 -20.99
C ALA A 22 -5.47 -1.66 -20.89
N THR A 23 -4.96 -1.05 -21.98
CA THR A 23 -4.38 0.30 -21.94
C THR A 23 -5.18 1.38 -22.68
N ASN A 24 -6.22 1.02 -23.43
CA ASN A 24 -7.03 1.95 -24.22
C ASN A 24 -8.50 1.90 -23.78
N HIS A 25 -8.73 1.97 -22.48
CA HIS A 25 -10.05 1.86 -21.87
C HIS A 25 -10.89 3.16 -22.00
N PRO A 26 -12.23 3.08 -22.16
CA PRO A 26 -13.10 4.26 -22.16
C PRO A 26 -12.95 5.18 -20.94
N PHE A 27 -12.64 4.61 -19.77
CA PHE A 27 -12.30 5.37 -18.56
C PHE A 27 -11.13 6.35 -18.81
N LEU A 28 -10.07 5.89 -19.46
CA LEU A 28 -8.87 6.67 -19.75
C LEU A 28 -9.14 7.77 -20.79
N ALA A 29 -9.99 7.47 -21.78
CA ALA A 29 -10.45 8.47 -22.74
C ALA A 29 -11.26 9.57 -22.02
N ALA A 30 -12.21 9.20 -21.17
CA ALA A 30 -12.99 10.15 -20.37
C ALA A 30 -12.12 10.97 -19.40
N ALA A 31 -11.10 10.35 -18.81
CA ALA A 31 -10.11 11.03 -17.96
C ALA A 31 -9.34 12.10 -18.73
N GLY A 32 -8.80 11.76 -19.91
CA GLY A 32 -8.07 12.70 -20.75
C GLY A 32 -8.96 13.80 -21.36
N SER A 33 -10.24 13.51 -21.58
CA SER A 33 -11.25 14.47 -22.04
C SER A 33 -11.88 15.31 -20.92
N GLY A 34 -11.59 15.02 -19.64
CA GLY A 34 -12.12 15.76 -18.48
C GLY A 34 -13.62 15.55 -18.25
N THR A 35 -14.18 14.47 -18.80
CA THR A 35 -15.60 14.13 -18.71
C THR A 35 -15.87 13.05 -17.65
N LEU A 36 -14.83 12.54 -16.98
CA LEU A 36 -14.99 11.52 -15.95
C LEU A 36 -15.56 12.12 -14.65
N PRO A 37 -16.71 11.62 -14.13
CA PRO A 37 -17.29 12.14 -12.90
C PRO A 37 -16.42 11.87 -11.67
N LYS A 38 -16.47 12.80 -10.71
CA LYS A 38 -15.78 12.69 -9.41
C LYS A 38 -16.10 11.41 -8.64
N SER A 39 -17.34 10.91 -8.72
CA SER A 39 -17.75 9.66 -8.05
C SER A 39 -17.04 8.44 -8.64
N THR A 40 -16.96 8.35 -9.96
CA THR A 40 -16.24 7.28 -10.67
C THR A 40 -14.74 7.36 -10.41
N LEU A 41 -14.17 8.57 -10.40
CA LEU A 41 -12.77 8.77 -10.01
C LEU A 41 -12.51 8.28 -8.57
N SER A 42 -13.40 8.63 -7.63
CA SER A 42 -13.27 8.21 -6.22
C SER A 42 -13.34 6.69 -6.07
N GLN A 43 -14.24 6.03 -6.81
CA GLN A 43 -14.35 4.56 -6.81
C GLN A 43 -13.09 3.88 -7.34
N TRP A 44 -12.50 4.40 -8.42
CA TRP A 44 -11.25 3.87 -8.92
C TRP A 44 -10.10 4.11 -7.93
N LEU A 45 -9.96 5.35 -7.43
CA LEU A 45 -8.85 5.73 -6.55
C LEU A 45 -8.88 4.98 -5.21
N SER A 46 -10.07 4.68 -4.68
CA SER A 46 -10.21 3.87 -3.46
C SER A 46 -9.68 2.45 -3.67
N GLN A 47 -9.94 1.85 -4.83
CA GLN A 47 -9.44 0.52 -5.19
C GLN A 47 -7.94 0.53 -5.53
N ASP A 48 -7.47 1.57 -6.23
CA ASP A 48 -6.05 1.77 -6.58
C ASP A 48 -5.18 1.95 -5.33
N ARG A 49 -5.72 2.60 -4.28
CA ARG A 49 -5.09 2.67 -2.96
C ARG A 49 -4.88 1.29 -2.34
N LEU A 50 -5.86 0.38 -2.42
CA LEU A 50 -5.73 -0.99 -1.89
C LEU A 50 -4.73 -1.81 -2.69
N TYR A 51 -4.72 -1.64 -4.02
CA TYR A 51 -3.71 -2.19 -4.91
C TYR A 51 -2.29 -1.73 -4.50
N ALA A 52 -2.07 -0.42 -4.35
CA ALA A 52 -0.79 0.17 -3.94
C ALA A 52 -0.31 -0.33 -2.56
N GLN A 53 -1.22 -0.54 -1.61
CA GLN A 53 -0.87 -1.12 -0.31
C GLN A 53 -0.37 -2.58 -0.43
N SER A 54 -0.95 -3.36 -1.33
CA SER A 54 -0.53 -4.76 -1.56
C SER A 54 0.78 -4.86 -2.34
N TYR A 55 1.02 -3.90 -3.23
CA TYR A 55 2.26 -3.76 -4.00
C TYR A 55 3.50 -3.62 -3.09
N ILE A 56 3.39 -2.91 -1.95
CA ILE A 56 4.44 -2.84 -0.92
C ILE A 56 4.81 -4.23 -0.39
N ARG A 57 3.80 -5.05 -0.07
CA ARG A 57 4.01 -6.41 0.46
C ARG A 57 4.67 -7.30 -0.59
N PHE A 58 4.20 -7.21 -1.83
CA PHE A 58 4.77 -7.93 -2.96
C PHE A 58 6.25 -7.63 -3.16
N ILE A 59 6.65 -6.37 -3.22
CA ILE A 59 8.06 -6.02 -3.34
C ILE A 59 8.87 -6.51 -2.14
N GLY A 60 8.33 -6.39 -0.92
CA GLY A 60 8.97 -6.92 0.28
C GLY A 60 9.27 -8.43 0.16
N LEU A 61 8.36 -9.20 -0.44
CA LEU A 61 8.56 -10.61 -0.71
C LEU A 61 9.64 -10.86 -1.78
N LEU A 62 9.70 -10.02 -2.84
CA LEU A 62 10.77 -10.12 -3.85
C LEU A 62 12.15 -9.82 -3.26
N LEU A 63 12.26 -8.74 -2.49
CA LEU A 63 13.50 -8.37 -1.79
C LEU A 63 13.99 -9.49 -0.88
N ALA A 64 13.08 -10.16 -0.15
CA ALA A 64 13.43 -11.27 0.73
C ALA A 64 14.02 -12.50 -0.01
N LYS A 65 13.82 -12.60 -1.33
CA LYS A 65 14.32 -13.72 -2.15
C LYS A 65 15.70 -13.46 -2.75
N ILE A 66 16.11 -12.19 -2.86
CA ILE A 66 17.36 -11.84 -3.52
C ILE A 66 18.53 -12.09 -2.56
N ARG A 67 19.51 -12.86 -3.04
CA ARG A 67 20.76 -13.10 -2.32
C ARG A 67 21.85 -12.24 -2.93
N LEU A 68 22.36 -11.30 -2.14
CA LEU A 68 23.51 -10.51 -2.54
C LEU A 68 24.76 -11.40 -2.59
N PRO A 69 25.57 -11.32 -3.67
CA PRO A 69 26.83 -12.03 -3.73
C PRO A 69 27.73 -11.63 -2.56
N SER A 70 28.23 -12.60 -1.81
CA SER A 70 29.23 -12.36 -0.77
C SER A 70 30.61 -12.31 -1.42
N GLN A 71 31.18 -11.11 -1.58
CA GLN A 71 32.59 -10.98 -1.99
C GLN A 71 33.51 -11.02 -0.77
N ALA A 72 34.68 -11.65 -0.94
CA ALA A 72 35.77 -11.49 -0.02
C ALA A 72 36.24 -10.02 -0.03
N PRO A 73 36.61 -9.42 1.12
CA PRO A 73 36.99 -8.00 1.24
C PRO A 73 38.12 -7.52 0.32
N SER A 74 38.82 -8.43 -0.36
CA SER A 74 40.04 -8.18 -1.14
C SER A 74 39.81 -8.10 -2.66
N SER A 75 38.57 -8.18 -3.13
CA SER A 75 38.26 -8.08 -4.57
C SER A 75 38.46 -6.64 -5.07
N PRO A 76 39.28 -6.39 -6.11
CA PRO A 76 39.52 -5.05 -6.65
C PRO A 76 38.38 -4.51 -7.52
N ASN A 77 37.37 -5.32 -7.87
CA ASN A 77 36.25 -4.88 -8.72
C ASN A 77 35.03 -4.52 -7.86
N PRO A 78 34.48 -3.28 -7.99
CA PRO A 78 33.26 -2.87 -7.29
C PRO A 78 32.09 -3.81 -7.63
N LEU A 79 31.35 -4.21 -6.59
CA LEU A 79 30.27 -5.22 -6.68
C LEU A 79 29.07 -4.75 -7.55
N HIS A 80 28.93 -3.43 -7.76
CA HIS A 80 27.73 -2.65 -8.15
C HIS A 80 26.98 -3.02 -9.44
N ASN A 81 27.34 -4.07 -10.18
CA ASN A 81 26.82 -4.29 -11.53
C ASN A 81 26.21 -5.68 -11.77
N THR A 82 25.90 -6.42 -10.71
CA THR A 82 25.17 -7.69 -10.85
C THR A 82 23.67 -7.45 -11.06
N PRO A 83 22.96 -8.28 -11.84
CA PRO A 83 21.51 -8.15 -12.00
C PRO A 83 20.73 -8.23 -10.70
N GLU A 84 21.21 -9.01 -9.72
CA GLU A 84 20.62 -9.11 -8.39
C GLU A 84 20.69 -7.79 -7.62
N GLN A 85 21.78 -7.04 -7.76
CA GLN A 85 21.89 -5.71 -7.15
C GLN A 85 21.03 -4.68 -7.85
N LYS A 86 21.00 -4.70 -9.19
CA LYS A 86 20.11 -3.84 -9.95
C LYS A 86 18.64 -4.12 -9.61
N ALA A 87 18.29 -5.40 -9.45
CA ALA A 87 16.98 -5.82 -8.96
C ALA A 87 16.66 -5.23 -7.58
N ILE A 88 17.59 -5.27 -6.62
CA ILE A 88 17.39 -4.62 -5.31
C ILE A 88 17.19 -3.11 -5.46
N THR A 89 17.99 -2.45 -6.29
CA THR A 89 17.86 -1.00 -6.53
C THR A 89 16.47 -0.66 -7.08
N VAL A 90 16.03 -1.30 -8.16
CA VAL A 90 14.71 -1.00 -8.75
C VAL A 90 13.56 -1.35 -7.81
N LEU A 91 13.69 -2.39 -6.98
CA LEU A 91 12.69 -2.75 -5.97
C LEU A 91 12.63 -1.72 -4.82
N ILE A 92 13.78 -1.18 -4.40
CA ILE A 92 13.81 -0.10 -3.40
C ILE A 92 13.20 1.18 -3.99
N ASP A 93 13.55 1.52 -5.23
CA ASP A 93 13.00 2.69 -5.92
C ASP A 93 11.47 2.54 -6.05
N ALA A 94 10.98 1.35 -6.40
CA ALA A 94 9.56 1.04 -6.45
C ALA A 94 8.85 1.24 -5.09
N LEU A 95 9.48 0.85 -3.98
CA LEU A 95 8.95 1.11 -2.62
C LEU A 95 8.93 2.59 -2.25
N VAL A 96 9.94 3.36 -2.69
CA VAL A 96 9.99 4.80 -2.48
C VAL A 96 8.89 5.49 -3.29
N ASN A 97 8.70 5.09 -4.55
CA ASN A 97 7.67 5.61 -5.44
C ASN A 97 6.28 5.33 -4.88
N ILE A 98 5.94 4.08 -4.58
CA ILE A 98 4.59 3.73 -4.11
C ILE A 98 4.23 4.38 -2.77
N ARG A 99 5.21 4.59 -1.88
CA ARG A 99 4.99 5.33 -0.62
C ARG A 99 4.66 6.81 -0.90
N THR A 100 5.35 7.40 -1.88
CA THR A 100 5.11 8.77 -2.30
C THR A 100 3.75 8.90 -2.98
N GLU A 101 3.38 7.92 -3.81
CA GLU A 101 2.06 7.85 -4.45
C GLU A 101 0.90 7.72 -3.46
N LEU A 102 1.04 6.91 -2.41
CA LEU A 102 0.03 6.81 -1.36
C LEU A 102 -0.19 8.15 -0.64
N SER A 103 0.87 8.92 -0.41
CA SER A 103 0.76 10.28 0.15
C SER A 103 0.10 11.22 -0.85
N PHE A 104 0.48 11.13 -2.13
CA PHE A 104 -0.10 11.89 -3.23
C PHE A 104 -1.60 11.62 -3.40
N PHE A 105 -2.08 10.39 -3.20
CA PHE A 105 -3.50 10.05 -3.23
C PHE A 105 -4.27 10.77 -2.12
N GLU A 106 -3.72 10.80 -0.91
CA GLU A 106 -4.35 11.47 0.23
C GLU A 106 -4.41 12.98 0.05
N THR A 107 -3.31 13.60 -0.39
CA THR A 107 -3.28 15.04 -0.67
C THR A 107 -4.26 15.41 -1.78
N THR A 108 -4.22 14.70 -2.91
CA THR A 108 -5.11 14.98 -4.05
C THR A 108 -6.58 14.72 -3.70
N ALA A 109 -6.88 13.68 -2.91
CA ALA A 109 -8.23 13.44 -2.46
C ALA A 109 -8.76 14.59 -1.59
N ASN A 110 -7.95 15.16 -0.71
CA ASN A 110 -8.33 16.32 0.10
C ASN A 110 -8.55 17.57 -0.76
N ASP A 111 -7.63 17.85 -1.69
CA ASP A 111 -7.65 19.05 -2.52
C ASP A 111 -8.86 19.09 -3.47
N TYR A 112 -9.28 17.93 -3.99
CA TYR A 112 -10.38 17.81 -4.96
C TYR A 112 -11.67 17.22 -4.35
N GLY A 113 -11.67 16.86 -3.08
CA GLY A 113 -12.82 16.26 -2.38
C GLY A 113 -13.20 14.87 -2.91
N LEU A 114 -12.21 13.99 -3.11
CA LEU A 114 -12.40 12.60 -3.53
C LEU A 114 -12.58 11.70 -2.31
N ASP A 115 -13.48 10.71 -2.41
CA ASP A 115 -13.73 9.73 -1.35
C ASP A 115 -12.88 8.48 -1.54
N LEU A 116 -11.83 8.33 -0.71
CA LEU A 116 -10.95 7.15 -0.71
C LEU A 116 -11.59 5.87 -0.14
N THR A 117 -12.89 5.91 0.17
CA THR A 117 -13.69 4.76 0.61
C THR A 117 -14.92 4.52 -0.28
N ALA A 118 -14.98 5.14 -1.45
CA ALA A 118 -16.09 5.00 -2.38
C ALA A 118 -16.22 3.55 -2.90
N ILE A 119 -17.46 3.08 -2.99
CA ILE A 119 -17.82 1.72 -3.45
C ILE A 119 -18.62 1.83 -4.76
N SER A 120 -18.41 0.87 -5.68
CA SER A 120 -19.18 0.79 -6.92
C SER A 120 -20.62 0.32 -6.67
N SER A 121 -21.57 0.80 -7.47
CA SER A 121 -22.99 0.41 -7.35
C SER A 121 -23.23 -1.08 -7.62
N GLU A 122 -22.37 -1.73 -8.42
CA GLU A 122 -22.43 -3.16 -8.71
C GLU A 122 -21.99 -4.03 -7.52
N GLU A 123 -21.10 -3.53 -6.67
CA GLU A 123 -20.63 -4.23 -5.47
C GLU A 123 -21.44 -3.85 -4.22
N GLY A 124 -22.07 -2.68 -4.22
CA GLY A 124 -22.91 -2.17 -3.14
C GLY A 124 -24.35 -2.70 -3.09
N GLY A 125 -24.75 -3.61 -3.99
CA GLY A 125 -26.09 -4.18 -3.98
C GLY A 125 -27.19 -3.13 -4.23
N GLY A 126 -27.29 -2.66 -5.49
CA GLY A 126 -28.55 -2.20 -6.10
C GLY A 126 -29.47 -1.33 -5.24
N GLY A 127 -28.94 -0.26 -4.64
CA GLY A 127 -29.74 0.73 -3.93
C GLY A 127 -28.89 1.95 -3.60
N GLU A 128 -29.42 3.14 -3.87
CA GLU A 128 -28.82 4.42 -3.51
C GLU A 128 -28.72 4.51 -1.98
N ARG A 129 -27.57 4.11 -1.42
CA ARG A 129 -27.32 4.08 0.02
C ARG A 129 -25.96 4.71 0.29
N THR A 130 -25.98 5.86 0.92
CA THR A 130 -24.80 6.51 1.47
C THR A 130 -24.23 5.67 2.62
N SER A 131 -22.91 5.53 2.67
CA SER A 131 -22.19 4.91 3.78
C SER A 131 -22.36 5.78 5.03
N CYS A 132 -23.40 5.50 5.80
CA CYS A 132 -23.61 6.10 7.13
C CYS A 132 -22.86 5.26 8.16
N GLY A 133 -21.54 5.41 8.25
CA GLY A 133 -20.76 4.76 9.28
C GLY A 133 -19.28 5.09 9.20
N SER A 134 -18.69 5.41 10.35
CA SER A 134 -17.23 5.53 10.49
C SER A 134 -16.60 4.22 10.01
N GLY A 135 -16.01 4.23 8.82
CA GLY A 135 -15.58 3.05 8.09
C GLY A 135 -14.51 2.30 8.86
N ARG A 136 -14.88 1.17 9.48
CA ARG A 136 -13.91 0.19 9.96
C ARG A 136 -13.51 -0.66 8.75
N CYS A 137 -12.26 -0.47 8.30
CA CYS A 137 -11.64 -1.23 7.22
C CYS A 137 -11.47 -2.69 7.65
N ILE A 138 -12.06 -3.64 6.91
CA ILE A 138 -11.93 -5.09 7.19
C ILE A 138 -10.74 -5.70 6.42
N THR A 139 -9.99 -4.92 5.63
CA THR A 139 -8.83 -5.43 4.88
C THR A 139 -7.49 -5.30 5.61
N THR A 140 -7.47 -4.94 6.89
CA THR A 140 -6.30 -5.30 7.71
C THR A 140 -6.25 -6.82 7.74
N SER A 141 -5.27 -7.37 7.01
CA SER A 141 -4.79 -8.71 7.30
C SER A 141 -4.65 -8.82 8.81
N ALA A 142 -5.21 -9.88 9.39
CA ALA A 142 -5.33 -10.08 10.83
C ALA A 142 -3.98 -10.21 11.59
N GLY A 143 -2.89 -9.63 11.06
CA GLY A 143 -1.53 -9.74 11.57
C GLY A 143 -0.86 -8.44 12.01
N ILE A 144 -1.50 -7.27 11.94
CA ILE A 144 -0.91 -6.03 12.48
C ILE A 144 -1.98 -5.21 13.22
N SER A 145 -2.25 -5.60 14.46
CA SER A 145 -2.77 -4.67 15.46
C SER A 145 -1.56 -4.00 16.12
N THR A 146 -1.28 -2.74 15.80
CA THR A 146 -0.23 -1.95 16.48
C THR A 146 -0.70 -1.34 17.81
N THR A 147 -1.92 -1.65 18.26
CA THR A 147 -2.35 -1.33 19.63
C THR A 147 -2.22 -2.57 20.51
N GLY A 148 -0.98 -3.00 20.73
CA GLY A 148 -0.61 -4.01 21.72
C GLY A 148 0.47 -3.44 22.63
N SER A 149 0.10 -3.11 23.86
CA SER A 149 1.00 -2.62 24.90
C SER A 149 2.01 -3.69 25.30
N SER A 150 3.22 -3.65 24.71
CA SER A 150 4.43 -4.22 25.30
C SER A 150 5.69 -3.58 24.67
N ALA A 151 5.88 -2.28 24.88
CA ALA A 151 7.17 -1.65 24.71
C ALA A 151 7.91 -1.69 26.05
N CYS A 152 9.00 -2.46 26.13
CA CYS A 152 9.91 -2.42 27.27
C CYS A 152 10.66 -1.07 27.30
N PRO A 153 10.82 -0.44 28.48
CA PRO A 153 11.47 0.86 28.60
C PRO A 153 13.00 0.71 28.66
N GLY A 154 13.70 1.45 27.81
CA GLY A 154 15.15 1.63 27.85
C GLY A 154 15.50 3.10 27.70
N SER A 155 15.55 3.81 28.81
CA SER A 155 15.95 5.23 28.92
C SER A 155 17.46 5.38 28.98
N THR A 156 18.01 6.37 28.23
CA THR A 156 19.00 7.39 28.63
C THR A 156 19.59 8.01 27.35
N GLY A 157 19.71 9.33 27.15
CA GLY A 157 19.41 10.48 27.97
C GLY A 157 19.42 11.74 27.11
N GLY A 158 18.59 12.72 27.48
CA GLY A 158 18.59 14.04 26.89
C GLY A 158 19.61 14.97 27.53
N ARG A 159 20.03 15.99 26.78
CA ARG A 159 20.29 17.35 27.26
C ARG A 159 20.33 18.34 26.09
N ASP A 160 19.24 19.07 25.98
CA ASP A 160 19.14 20.54 25.91
C ASP A 160 19.99 21.33 24.88
N GLY A 161 19.29 21.68 23.80
CA GLY A 161 19.11 23.03 23.23
C GLY A 161 20.15 24.14 23.44
N LYS A 162 20.60 24.72 22.32
CA LYS A 162 20.32 26.12 21.95
C LYS A 162 20.81 26.45 20.55
N ALA A 163 19.96 27.16 19.81
CA ALA A 163 20.24 27.78 18.52
C ALA A 163 21.33 28.86 18.62
N LEU A 164 22.10 29.06 17.54
CA LEU A 164 22.25 30.37 16.87
C LEU A 164 23.12 30.29 15.62
N LEU A 165 22.67 31.06 14.63
CA LEU A 165 23.24 31.26 13.31
C LEU A 165 24.55 32.06 13.35
N ALA A 166 25.36 31.78 12.32
CA ALA A 166 26.32 32.66 11.64
C ALA A 166 27.56 33.13 12.41
N ARG A 167 28.74 32.90 11.79
CA ARG A 167 29.55 33.94 11.12
C ARG A 167 31.05 33.55 11.08
N ASP A 168 31.55 33.30 9.88
CA ASP A 168 32.96 33.49 9.46
C ASP A 168 33.29 35.02 9.45
N PRO A 169 34.54 35.53 9.40
CA PRO A 169 35.77 34.89 8.87
C PRO A 169 37.09 35.26 9.60
N SER A 170 38.22 34.86 8.99
CA SER A 170 39.59 35.45 9.07
C SER A 170 40.46 34.97 10.25
N ILE A 171 41.77 34.68 10.16
CA ILE A 171 42.82 34.94 9.15
C ILE A 171 44.11 34.18 9.61
N ASP A 172 44.99 33.84 8.66
CA ASP A 172 46.46 33.59 8.77
C ASP A 172 47.00 32.41 9.62
N ASP A 173 48.14 31.77 9.35
CA ASP A 173 49.12 31.64 8.26
C ASP A 173 50.21 30.66 8.81
N PHE A 174 51.11 30.17 7.95
CA PHE A 174 52.38 29.46 8.25
C PHE A 174 52.37 27.94 8.56
N GLY A 175 52.79 27.15 7.56
CA GLY A 175 53.77 26.06 7.78
C GLY A 175 55.20 26.62 7.87
N PRO A 176 56.29 25.82 7.72
CA PRO A 176 56.38 24.36 7.53
C PRO A 176 57.49 23.69 8.39
N GLY A 177 57.65 22.37 8.27
CA GLY A 177 59.00 21.79 8.15
C GLY A 177 59.46 20.70 9.13
N SER A 178 59.96 19.61 8.51
CA SER A 178 60.89 18.59 9.02
C SER A 178 60.34 17.58 10.06
N GLY A 179 60.70 16.31 10.04
CA GLY A 179 61.65 15.58 9.24
C GLY A 179 61.83 14.15 9.81
N SER A 180 62.26 13.25 8.93
CA SER A 180 63.02 12.01 9.16
C SER A 180 62.45 10.83 9.97
N GLN A 181 62.35 9.68 9.27
CA GLN A 181 63.00 8.36 9.50
C GLN A 181 63.14 7.88 10.97
N GLY A 182 62.87 6.64 11.37
CA GLY A 182 62.69 5.35 10.71
C GLY A 182 63.01 4.22 11.71
N VAL A 183 62.76 2.97 11.30
CA VAL A 183 63.33 1.70 11.81
C VAL A 183 62.68 0.99 13.02
N ALA A 184 61.97 -0.08 12.67
CA ALA A 184 61.87 -1.45 13.22
C ALA A 184 62.38 -1.82 14.64
N ALA A 185 61.53 -2.55 15.39
CA ALA A 185 61.67 -3.98 15.75
C ALA A 185 61.30 -4.36 17.21
N THR A 186 60.45 -5.39 17.32
CA THR A 186 60.32 -6.44 18.36
C THR A 186 59.83 -6.11 19.79
N GLY A 187 58.83 -6.89 20.24
CA GLY A 187 58.84 -7.48 21.59
C GLY A 187 57.63 -7.22 22.51
N SER A 188 56.69 -8.20 22.53
CA SER A 188 55.82 -8.65 23.64
C SER A 188 55.02 -7.66 24.51
N GLY A 189 53.71 -7.90 24.61
CA GLY A 189 52.89 -7.39 25.71
C GLY A 189 51.39 -7.58 25.45
N ALA A 190 50.85 -8.69 25.96
CA ALA A 190 49.45 -9.06 25.87
C ALA A 190 48.51 -8.06 26.58
N GLN A 191 47.35 -7.79 25.96
CA GLN A 191 46.02 -7.64 26.58
C GLN A 191 45.02 -7.19 25.49
N THR A 192 44.44 -8.16 24.77
CA THR A 192 43.23 -7.94 23.98
C THR A 192 42.02 -8.23 24.85
N ALA A 193 41.19 -7.22 25.09
CA ALA A 193 39.87 -7.40 25.67
C ALA A 193 38.96 -8.07 24.63
N ASP A 194 38.55 -9.30 24.92
CA ASP A 194 37.68 -10.12 24.10
C ASP A 194 36.30 -9.45 23.90
N HIS A 195 35.94 -9.16 22.65
CA HIS A 195 34.55 -8.92 22.25
C HIS A 195 33.94 -10.29 21.88
N ALA A 196 33.29 -10.92 22.86
CA ALA A 196 32.75 -12.28 22.76
C ALA A 196 31.41 -12.38 21.99
N LEU A 197 31.33 -11.87 20.76
CA LEU A 197 30.17 -12.07 19.89
C LEU A 197 30.59 -12.34 18.44
N CYS A 198 31.28 -13.46 18.21
CA CYS A 198 31.26 -14.20 16.95
C CYS A 198 31.91 -15.57 17.17
N ARG A 199 31.11 -16.63 17.31
CA ARG A 199 31.57 -17.98 16.95
C ARG A 199 30.81 -18.45 15.72
N SER A 200 31.61 -18.98 14.82
CA SER A 200 31.37 -19.50 13.49
C SER A 200 30.37 -20.66 13.42
N GLN A 201 29.53 -20.62 12.36
CA GLN A 201 28.94 -21.71 11.59
C GLN A 201 28.04 -22.77 12.27
N GLY A 202 26.85 -22.95 11.67
CA GLY A 202 26.27 -24.27 11.39
C GLY A 202 25.40 -24.90 12.49
N GLU A 203 24.17 -25.24 12.10
CA GLU A 203 23.28 -26.23 12.74
C GLU A 203 22.66 -25.86 14.10
N CYS A 204 21.44 -25.32 14.05
CA CYS A 204 20.52 -25.40 15.18
C CYS A 204 19.93 -26.82 15.24
N GLN A 205 20.61 -27.72 15.94
CA GLN A 205 20.03 -28.98 16.38
C GLN A 205 19.33 -28.75 17.72
N MET A 206 18.00 -28.88 17.74
CA MET A 206 17.21 -28.77 18.97
C MET A 206 17.51 -29.95 19.90
N PRO A 207 17.81 -29.74 21.19
CA PRO A 207 17.81 -30.83 22.15
C PRO A 207 16.38 -31.33 22.36
N ALA A 208 16.19 -32.64 22.25
CA ALA A 208 14.94 -33.32 22.56
C ALA A 208 14.74 -33.34 24.09
N GLY A 209 13.61 -32.78 24.55
CA GLY A 209 13.12 -32.96 25.92
C GLY A 209 13.16 -31.70 26.78
N SER A 210 12.20 -30.81 26.59
CA SER A 210 11.65 -29.97 27.67
C SER A 210 10.25 -29.47 27.28
N GLU A 211 9.37 -29.41 28.28
CA GLU A 211 7.92 -29.31 28.16
C GLU A 211 7.43 -28.05 27.42
N MET A 212 6.37 -28.22 26.62
CA MET A 212 5.64 -27.12 25.98
C MET A 212 5.00 -26.22 27.04
N CYS A 213 5.40 -24.96 27.08
CA CYS A 213 4.69 -23.93 27.83
C CYS A 213 3.41 -23.55 27.07
N VAL A 214 2.26 -24.03 27.55
CA VAL A 214 0.93 -23.65 27.03
C VAL A 214 0.41 -22.48 27.89
N PRO A 215 0.21 -21.27 27.35
CA PRO A 215 -0.47 -20.23 28.09
C PRO A 215 -1.97 -20.57 28.18
N GLN A 216 -2.44 -20.89 29.38
CA GLN A 216 -3.88 -20.95 29.69
C GLN A 216 -4.43 -19.52 29.87
N PRO A 217 -5.68 -19.25 29.46
CA PRO A 217 -6.32 -17.96 29.71
C PRO A 217 -6.70 -17.82 31.19
N GLN A 218 -6.02 -16.93 31.92
CA GLN A 218 -6.45 -16.50 33.24
C GLN A 218 -7.55 -15.43 33.09
N PHE A 219 -8.78 -15.80 33.42
CA PHE A 219 -9.85 -14.86 33.72
C PHE A 219 -9.74 -14.45 35.19
N ASP A 220 -9.28 -13.23 35.46
CA ASP A 220 -9.43 -12.62 36.78
C ASP A 220 -10.87 -12.09 36.92
N THR A 221 -11.71 -12.91 37.55
CA THR A 221 -12.99 -12.50 38.13
C THR A 221 -12.74 -11.70 39.41
N GLN A 222 -12.58 -10.37 39.32
CA GLN A 222 -12.89 -9.43 40.41
C GLN A 222 -12.79 -7.96 39.96
N SER A 223 -13.84 -7.45 39.31
CA SER A 223 -14.19 -6.01 39.33
C SER A 223 -15.61 -5.72 38.81
N VAL A 224 -16.55 -6.66 38.92
CA VAL A 224 -17.97 -6.44 38.60
C VAL A 224 -18.79 -6.46 39.87
N GLN A 225 -18.76 -5.36 40.63
CA GLN A 225 -19.89 -4.97 41.47
C GLN A 225 -20.02 -3.45 41.46
N ASN A 226 -21.25 -3.01 41.17
CA ASN A 226 -21.77 -1.64 41.16
C ASN A 226 -21.49 -0.83 39.88
N LEU A 227 -22.45 -0.84 38.95
CA LEU A 227 -23.48 0.21 38.86
C LEU A 227 -24.51 -0.14 37.77
N SER A 228 -25.76 -0.31 38.19
CA SER A 228 -26.95 -0.48 37.33
C SER A 228 -27.54 0.87 36.91
N PRO A 229 -28.50 0.90 35.96
CA PRO A 229 -28.74 2.03 35.06
C PRO A 229 -29.80 3.04 35.54
N PHE A 230 -29.59 4.29 35.11
CA PHE A 230 -30.50 5.43 34.96
C PHE A 230 -31.35 5.96 36.15
N GLY A 231 -31.09 7.25 36.45
CA GLY A 231 -31.97 8.20 37.15
C GLY A 231 -31.34 8.71 38.46
N LYS A 232 -31.35 10.00 38.84
CA LYS A 232 -31.98 11.25 38.36
C LYS A 232 -31.35 12.34 39.28
N VAL A 233 -31.22 13.62 38.94
CA VAL A 233 -32.14 14.70 39.36
C VAL A 233 -31.38 16.03 39.18
N LEU A 234 -31.96 16.95 38.39
CA LEU A 234 -31.87 18.38 38.67
C LEU A 234 -33.08 18.74 39.53
N THR A 235 -32.81 19.52 40.57
CA THR A 235 -33.70 19.92 41.65
C THR A 235 -34.82 20.86 41.18
N THR A 236 -35.99 20.80 41.84
CA THR A 236 -36.55 21.94 42.60
C THR A 236 -37.91 21.62 43.24
N SER A 237 -38.01 22.04 44.50
CA SER A 237 -39.20 22.47 45.29
C SER A 237 -40.37 21.52 45.56
N SER A 238 -40.51 21.27 46.86
CA SER A 238 -41.66 20.76 47.62
C SER A 238 -42.91 21.63 47.55
N ALA A 239 -44.08 20.98 47.55
CA ALA A 239 -45.31 21.54 48.10
C ALA A 239 -46.06 20.45 48.87
N THR A 240 -46.28 20.70 50.16
CA THR A 240 -47.17 19.97 51.07
C THR A 240 -48.58 20.53 50.99
N ALA A 241 -49.61 19.69 50.88
CA ALA A 241 -50.95 19.97 51.38
C ALA A 241 -51.78 18.67 51.49
N ASP A 242 -52.29 18.42 52.70
CA ASP A 242 -53.34 17.47 53.07
C ASP A 242 -54.71 17.87 52.48
N GLY A 243 -55.62 16.89 52.33
CA GLY A 243 -57.05 17.19 52.15
C GLY A 243 -57.96 16.06 51.64
N THR A 244 -58.44 15.21 52.55
CA THR A 244 -59.79 14.61 52.68
C THR A 244 -60.78 14.57 51.49
N GLY A 245 -61.46 13.42 51.29
CA GLY A 245 -62.85 13.39 50.78
C GLY A 245 -63.33 12.11 50.09
N ALA A 246 -64.46 11.56 50.54
CA ALA A 246 -65.09 10.29 50.18
C ALA A 246 -65.86 10.26 48.84
N GLY A 247 -66.14 9.05 48.32
CA GLY A 247 -67.47 8.74 47.75
C GLY A 247 -67.59 8.17 46.33
N THR A 248 -68.03 6.90 46.26
CA THR A 248 -69.06 6.30 45.34
C THR A 248 -68.82 6.08 43.83
N GLY A 249 -69.06 4.82 43.39
CA GLY A 249 -69.82 4.48 42.17
C GLY A 249 -69.04 4.09 40.90
N GLY A 250 -69.07 2.82 40.49
CA GLY A 250 -68.63 2.37 39.15
C GLY A 250 -69.72 2.56 38.07
N PRO A 251 -69.65 1.92 36.87
CA PRO A 251 -68.52 1.45 36.08
C PRO A 251 -68.41 2.21 34.72
N GLY A 252 -67.20 2.47 34.23
CA GLY A 252 -66.97 3.18 32.95
C GLY A 252 -66.29 2.31 31.89
N PRO A 253 -66.58 2.49 30.59
CA PRO A 253 -66.03 1.68 29.50
C PRO A 253 -64.54 2.01 29.30
N GLY A 254 -63.76 0.98 28.96
CA GLY A 254 -62.30 1.04 28.89
C GLY A 254 -61.75 2.09 27.92
N PRO A 255 -60.58 2.68 28.20
CA PRO A 255 -59.95 3.62 27.28
C PRO A 255 -59.30 2.90 26.11
N ALA A 256 -59.31 3.59 24.98
CA ALA A 256 -58.72 3.24 23.71
C ALA A 256 -57.28 2.70 23.85
N ARG A 257 -56.97 1.64 23.08
CA ARG A 257 -55.60 1.20 22.80
C ARG A 257 -54.87 2.33 22.07
N SER A 258 -53.84 2.87 22.72
CA SER A 258 -52.78 3.63 22.05
C SER A 258 -52.15 2.79 20.94
N PRO A 259 -51.72 3.39 19.81
CA PRO A 259 -50.95 2.65 18.82
C PRO A 259 -49.65 2.21 19.48
N GLU A 260 -49.41 0.90 19.48
CA GLU A 260 -48.16 0.31 19.96
C GLU A 260 -47.02 1.00 19.22
N ALA A 261 -46.12 1.62 19.98
CA ALA A 261 -44.90 2.20 19.45
C ALA A 261 -44.12 1.08 18.78
N MET A 262 -44.06 1.14 17.45
CA MET A 262 -43.27 0.24 16.63
C MET A 262 -41.82 0.34 17.11
N ASP A 263 -41.27 -0.79 17.53
CA ASP A 263 -39.96 -0.90 18.13
C ASP A 263 -38.88 -0.56 17.09
N VAL A 264 -38.42 0.69 17.11
CA VAL A 264 -37.39 1.27 16.22
C VAL A 264 -36.07 0.48 16.26
N VAL A 265 -35.91 -0.41 17.24
CA VAL A 265 -34.75 -1.30 17.38
C VAL A 265 -34.75 -2.43 16.34
N THR A 266 -35.90 -2.78 15.74
CA THR A 266 -36.00 -3.90 14.78
C THR A 266 -35.74 -3.51 13.31
N GLU A 267 -35.64 -2.22 12.98
CA GLU A 267 -35.39 -1.77 11.61
C GLU A 267 -33.89 -1.54 11.32
N LEU A 268 -33.06 -1.40 12.36
CA LEU A 268 -31.61 -1.20 12.23
C LEU A 268 -30.86 -2.49 11.88
N GLU A 269 -31.41 -3.66 12.21
CA GLU A 269 -30.82 -4.97 11.88
C GLU A 269 -31.01 -5.38 10.41
N ARG A 270 -31.82 -4.63 9.64
CA ARG A 270 -32.09 -4.90 8.22
C ARG A 270 -31.35 -3.96 7.26
N CYS A 271 -30.57 -3.02 7.79
CA CYS A 271 -29.67 -2.19 7.00
C CYS A 271 -28.29 -2.83 6.96
N GLY A 272 -28.07 -3.72 5.99
CA GLY A 272 -26.73 -4.28 5.74
C GLY A 272 -25.72 -3.14 5.62
N THR A 273 -24.78 -3.07 6.56
CA THR A 273 -23.69 -2.10 6.50
C THR A 273 -22.75 -2.54 5.39
N ILE A 274 -22.77 -1.86 4.26
CA ILE A 274 -21.81 -2.12 3.18
C ILE A 274 -20.47 -1.57 3.66
N SER A 275 -19.55 -2.46 4.03
CA SER A 275 -18.19 -2.08 4.40
C SER A 275 -17.33 -1.92 3.15
N PHE A 276 -16.53 -0.84 3.09
CA PHE A 276 -15.53 -0.67 2.05
C PHE A 276 -14.53 -1.83 2.08
N SER A 277 -14.39 -2.50 0.93
CA SER A 277 -13.47 -3.62 0.77
C SER A 277 -12.93 -3.68 -0.67
N ALA A 278 -11.89 -4.49 -0.85
CA ALA A 278 -11.34 -4.74 -2.19
C ALA A 278 -12.42 -5.34 -3.10
N SER A 279 -12.57 -4.73 -4.28
CA SER A 279 -13.40 -5.26 -5.36
C SER A 279 -12.93 -6.66 -5.75
N ARG A 280 -13.75 -7.40 -6.51
CA ARG A 280 -13.32 -8.73 -7.01
C ARG A 280 -12.02 -8.64 -7.83
N THR A 281 -11.91 -7.64 -8.69
CA THR A 281 -10.71 -7.42 -9.51
C THR A 281 -9.51 -7.03 -8.63
N THR A 282 -9.70 -6.08 -7.71
CA THR A 282 -8.64 -5.65 -6.77
C THR A 282 -8.15 -6.81 -5.92
N ARG A 283 -9.05 -7.65 -5.39
CA ARG A 283 -8.68 -8.85 -4.64
C ARG A 283 -7.89 -9.84 -5.50
N ALA A 284 -8.32 -10.08 -6.74
CA ALA A 284 -7.56 -10.93 -7.66
C ALA A 284 -6.16 -10.37 -7.96
N TYR A 285 -6.01 -9.05 -8.04
CA TYR A 285 -4.71 -8.39 -8.17
C TYR A 285 -3.81 -8.60 -6.94
N ILE A 286 -4.37 -8.41 -5.75
CA ILE A 286 -3.69 -8.66 -4.47
C ILE A 286 -3.22 -10.12 -4.39
N ASP A 287 -4.08 -11.06 -4.74
CA ASP A 287 -3.77 -12.49 -4.71
C ASP A 287 -2.68 -12.85 -5.73
N MET A 288 -2.72 -12.27 -6.94
CA MET A 288 -1.67 -12.42 -7.95
C MET A 288 -0.31 -11.93 -7.42
N PHE A 289 -0.28 -10.76 -6.78
CA PHE A 289 0.91 -10.22 -6.14
C PHE A 289 1.46 -11.10 -5.03
N MET A 290 0.61 -11.64 -4.17
CA MET A 290 1.05 -12.56 -3.13
C MET A 290 1.58 -13.87 -3.74
N SER A 291 0.98 -14.35 -4.83
CA SER A 291 1.42 -15.52 -5.57
C SER A 291 2.79 -15.32 -6.23
N ALA A 292 2.96 -14.22 -6.97
CA ALA A 292 4.22 -13.87 -7.64
C ALA A 292 5.37 -13.60 -6.66
N GLY A 293 5.05 -13.07 -5.47
CA GLY A 293 6.00 -12.89 -4.38
C GLY A 293 6.35 -14.19 -3.63
N SER A 294 5.58 -15.26 -3.79
CA SER A 294 5.74 -16.48 -2.98
C SER A 294 7.10 -17.16 -3.18
N ALA A 295 7.47 -18.02 -2.22
CA ALA A 295 8.74 -18.74 -2.22
C ALA A 295 8.90 -19.73 -3.39
N GLY A 296 7.79 -20.16 -4.02
CA GLY A 296 7.81 -21.09 -5.15
C GLY A 296 8.00 -20.43 -6.52
N VAL A 297 7.91 -19.10 -6.60
CA VAL A 297 8.07 -18.32 -7.85
C VAL A 297 9.49 -17.76 -7.91
N SER A 298 10.10 -17.65 -9.08
CA SER A 298 11.44 -17.06 -9.19
C SER A 298 11.45 -15.53 -8.98
N VAL A 299 12.62 -14.94 -8.74
CA VAL A 299 12.76 -13.47 -8.70
C VAL A 299 12.47 -12.86 -10.08
N LEU A 300 12.92 -13.52 -11.16
CA LEU A 300 12.71 -13.08 -12.53
C LEU A 300 11.21 -13.02 -12.89
N GLU A 301 10.42 -14.03 -12.53
CA GLU A 301 8.96 -13.99 -12.70
C GLU A 301 8.32 -12.83 -11.92
N GLY A 302 8.75 -12.61 -10.67
CA GLY A 302 8.28 -11.48 -9.88
C GLY A 302 8.62 -10.12 -10.48
N LEU A 303 9.85 -9.94 -10.99
CA LEU A 303 10.24 -8.72 -11.68
C LEU A 303 9.49 -8.54 -13.02
N ALA A 304 9.18 -9.64 -13.72
CA ALA A 304 8.35 -9.59 -14.91
C ALA A 304 6.92 -9.15 -14.58
N VAL A 305 6.35 -9.59 -13.46
CA VAL A 305 5.05 -9.10 -12.95
C VAL A 305 5.12 -7.60 -12.63
N LEU A 306 6.14 -7.16 -11.89
CA LEU A 306 6.37 -5.75 -11.58
C LEU A 306 6.47 -4.91 -12.86
N TRP A 307 7.36 -5.26 -13.78
CA TRP A 307 7.51 -4.55 -15.04
C TRP A 307 6.21 -4.52 -15.86
N ALA A 308 5.49 -5.64 -15.90
CA ALA A 308 4.27 -5.77 -16.68
C ALA A 308 3.14 -4.87 -16.16
N THR A 309 2.98 -4.75 -14.84
CA THR A 309 1.99 -3.82 -14.26
C THR A 309 2.38 -2.37 -14.56
N GLU A 310 3.65 -2.01 -14.38
CA GLU A 310 4.15 -0.65 -14.60
C GLU A 310 4.05 -0.22 -16.08
N VAL A 311 4.38 -1.11 -17.02
CA VAL A 311 4.29 -0.79 -18.46
C VAL A 311 2.85 -0.68 -18.94
N CYS A 312 1.91 -1.44 -18.37
CA CYS A 312 0.48 -1.28 -18.66
C CYS A 312 0.00 0.08 -18.15
N TYR A 313 0.35 0.44 -16.92
CA TYR A 313 -0.03 1.71 -16.30
C TYR A 313 0.54 2.91 -17.06
N LEU A 314 1.83 2.89 -17.41
CA LEU A 314 2.48 3.92 -18.23
C LEU A 314 1.77 4.11 -19.57
N ARG A 315 1.45 3.00 -20.27
CA ARG A 315 0.76 3.05 -21.57
C ARG A 315 -0.66 3.59 -21.45
N ALA A 316 -1.38 3.19 -20.41
CA ALA A 316 -2.72 3.67 -20.10
C ALA A 316 -2.75 5.19 -19.89
N TRP A 317 -1.84 5.72 -19.07
CA TRP A 317 -1.77 7.15 -18.80
C TRP A 317 -1.21 7.96 -19.97
N LYS A 318 -0.28 7.41 -20.77
CA LYS A 318 0.13 8.02 -22.04
C LYS A 318 -1.01 8.09 -23.06
N PHE A 319 -1.91 7.10 -23.08
CA PHE A 319 -3.12 7.13 -23.89
C PHE A 319 -4.06 8.25 -23.42
N ALA A 320 -4.34 8.36 -22.13
CA ALA A 320 -5.13 9.47 -21.57
C ALA A 320 -4.52 10.85 -21.88
N ALA A 321 -3.20 11.00 -21.72
CA ALA A 321 -2.47 12.22 -22.08
C ALA A 321 -2.57 12.57 -23.58
N GLY A 322 -2.83 11.59 -24.44
CA GLY A 322 -3.11 11.78 -25.87
C GLY A 322 -4.32 12.69 -26.13
N TYR A 323 -5.38 12.59 -25.32
CA TYR A 323 -6.59 13.41 -25.45
C TYR A 323 -6.36 14.86 -25.00
N MET A 324 -5.48 15.09 -24.02
CA MET A 324 -5.11 16.45 -23.59
C MET A 324 -4.40 17.22 -24.71
N ARG A 325 -3.56 16.52 -25.50
CA ARG A 325 -2.82 17.10 -26.63
C ARG A 325 -3.66 17.38 -27.86
N GLN A 326 -4.88 16.87 -27.95
CA GLN A 326 -5.79 17.20 -29.05
C GLN A 326 -6.48 18.56 -28.84
N ASN A 327 -6.49 19.06 -27.60
CA ASN A 327 -7.19 20.28 -27.19
C ASN A 327 -6.23 21.46 -26.87
N VAL A 328 -5.12 21.58 -27.61
CA VAL A 328 -4.02 22.56 -27.33
C VAL A 328 -4.45 24.03 -27.38
N ASN A 329 -5.60 24.33 -27.97
CA ASN A 329 -6.05 25.71 -28.21
C ASN A 329 -6.87 26.33 -27.06
N GLU A 330 -7.16 25.58 -26.00
CA GLU A 330 -7.87 26.10 -24.83
C GLU A 330 -6.89 26.46 -23.72
N LYS A 331 -7.12 27.59 -23.03
CA LYS A 331 -6.41 27.90 -21.79
C LYS A 331 -6.59 26.70 -20.85
N GLN A 332 -5.50 26.19 -20.28
CA GLN A 332 -5.50 25.07 -19.33
C GLN A 332 -6.18 25.49 -18.00
N ASP A 333 -7.51 25.60 -18.03
CA ASP A 333 -8.34 25.74 -16.84
C ASP A 333 -9.16 24.46 -16.69
N TYR A 334 -8.62 23.52 -15.92
CA TYR A 334 -9.25 22.21 -15.68
C TYR A 334 -10.33 22.25 -14.59
N LYS A 335 -10.66 23.44 -14.06
CA LYS A 335 -11.71 23.57 -13.03
C LYS A 335 -13.10 23.19 -13.52
N GLY A 336 -13.31 23.24 -14.83
CA GLY A 336 -14.56 22.86 -15.48
C GLY A 336 -14.74 21.35 -15.68
N ASP A 337 -13.72 20.55 -15.38
CA ASP A 337 -13.75 19.11 -15.56
C ASP A 337 -14.78 18.47 -14.61
N ALA A 338 -15.34 17.33 -15.02
CA ALA A 338 -16.33 16.61 -14.24
C ALA A 338 -15.80 16.07 -12.90
N ASP A 339 -14.47 15.98 -12.74
CA ASP A 339 -13.79 15.65 -11.49
C ASP A 339 -13.21 16.88 -10.76
N GLY A 340 -13.38 18.08 -11.32
CA GLY A 340 -12.79 19.33 -10.83
C GLY A 340 -11.32 19.54 -11.22
N GLY A 341 -10.79 18.72 -12.13
CA GLY A 341 -9.45 18.87 -12.73
C GLY A 341 -8.41 17.91 -12.17
N ALA A 342 -8.79 17.03 -11.24
CA ALA A 342 -7.85 16.14 -10.53
C ALA A 342 -7.03 15.27 -11.50
N LEU A 343 -7.67 14.67 -12.49
CA LEU A 343 -7.00 13.80 -13.47
C LEU A 343 -6.02 14.57 -14.35
N ARG A 344 -6.48 15.65 -14.97
CA ARG A 344 -5.69 16.42 -15.95
C ARG A 344 -4.62 17.29 -15.31
N GLU A 345 -4.84 17.77 -14.10
CA GLU A 345 -3.86 18.59 -13.37
C GLU A 345 -2.83 17.75 -12.61
N LYS A 346 -3.23 16.59 -12.05
CA LYS A 346 -2.37 15.81 -11.15
C LYS A 346 -2.01 14.44 -11.72
N PHE A 347 -2.99 13.55 -11.85
CA PHE A 347 -2.74 12.12 -12.08
C PHE A 347 -2.11 11.81 -13.45
N ILE A 348 -2.65 12.37 -14.54
CA ILE A 348 -2.16 12.06 -15.89
C ILE A 348 -0.71 12.50 -16.05
N ALA A 349 -0.35 13.70 -15.59
CA ALA A 349 1.01 14.21 -15.69
C ALA A 349 2.01 13.36 -14.89
N ASN A 350 1.61 12.84 -13.72
CA ASN A 350 2.46 12.00 -12.88
C ASN A 350 2.88 10.71 -13.59
N TRP A 351 1.92 9.93 -14.09
CA TRP A 351 2.16 8.60 -14.65
C TRP A 351 2.34 8.55 -16.17
N SER A 352 2.31 9.69 -16.85
CA SER A 352 2.75 9.80 -18.25
C SER A 352 4.10 10.51 -18.39
N SER A 353 4.75 10.85 -17.27
CA SER A 353 6.03 11.55 -17.23
C SER A 353 7.21 10.74 -17.77
N ASP A 354 8.24 11.44 -18.24
CA ASP A 354 9.49 10.82 -18.67
C ASP A 354 10.25 10.17 -17.50
N GLU A 355 10.07 10.69 -16.28
CA GLU A 355 10.64 10.11 -15.05
C GLU A 355 10.04 8.73 -14.77
N PHE A 356 8.71 8.62 -14.82
CA PHE A 356 8.02 7.34 -14.64
C PHE A 356 8.37 6.36 -15.76
N GLU A 357 8.44 6.81 -17.01
CA GLU A 357 8.92 5.98 -18.12
C GLU A 357 10.36 5.49 -17.91
N GLY A 358 11.25 6.35 -17.42
CA GLY A 358 12.62 5.97 -17.06
C GLY A 358 12.67 4.87 -16.00
N PHE A 359 11.79 4.94 -14.99
CA PHE A 359 11.63 3.90 -13.98
C PHE A 359 11.08 2.58 -14.58
N VAL A 360 10.04 2.62 -15.41
CA VAL A 360 9.52 1.41 -16.08
C VAL A 360 10.60 0.74 -16.94
N ASN A 361 11.36 1.54 -17.67
CA ASN A 361 12.47 1.05 -18.50
C ASN A 361 13.59 0.43 -17.66
N SER A 362 13.88 0.96 -16.47
CA SER A 362 14.90 0.40 -15.59
C SER A 362 14.51 -0.99 -15.10
N ILE A 363 13.24 -1.22 -14.73
CA ILE A 363 12.74 -2.54 -14.37
C ILE A 363 12.85 -3.50 -15.57
N GLY A 364 12.45 -3.06 -16.77
CA GLY A 364 12.53 -3.86 -17.99
C GLY A 364 13.96 -4.31 -18.31
N ASN A 365 14.93 -3.40 -18.19
CA ASN A 365 16.35 -3.72 -18.38
C ASN A 365 16.83 -4.81 -17.41
N VAL A 366 16.41 -4.77 -16.14
CA VAL A 366 16.77 -5.80 -15.15
C VAL A 366 16.12 -7.15 -15.50
N VAL A 367 14.85 -7.15 -15.92
CA VAL A 367 14.15 -8.36 -16.37
C VAL A 367 14.89 -9.02 -17.54
N ASP A 368 15.28 -8.23 -18.54
CA ASP A 368 16.00 -8.73 -19.71
C ASP A 368 17.41 -9.23 -19.34
N GLU A 369 18.15 -8.50 -18.52
CA GLU A 369 19.49 -8.90 -18.07
C GLU A 369 19.46 -10.20 -17.25
N MET A 370 18.47 -10.36 -16.35
CA MET A 370 18.28 -11.61 -15.60
C MET A 370 17.85 -12.77 -16.49
N ALA A 371 17.00 -12.53 -17.51
CA ALA A 371 16.61 -13.56 -18.47
C ALA A 371 17.79 -14.03 -19.33
N GLU A 372 18.74 -13.15 -19.65
CA GLU A 372 19.97 -13.46 -20.39
C GLU A 372 20.94 -14.37 -19.61
N GLN A 373 20.84 -14.40 -18.28
CA GLN A 373 21.70 -15.25 -17.44
C GLN A 373 21.28 -16.74 -17.43
N LEU A 374 20.07 -17.07 -17.90
CA LEU A 374 19.57 -18.44 -17.92
C LEU A 374 20.40 -19.32 -18.86
N LYS A 375 20.79 -20.51 -18.39
CA LYS A 375 21.70 -21.40 -19.11
C LYS A 375 20.95 -22.60 -19.67
N GLY A 376 20.71 -22.57 -20.98
CA GLY A 376 20.14 -23.69 -21.72
C GLY A 376 18.81 -23.32 -22.35
N ALA A 377 18.60 -23.83 -23.56
CA ALA A 377 17.44 -23.46 -24.38
C ALA A 377 16.10 -23.84 -23.70
N GLU A 378 16.04 -25.03 -23.12
CA GLU A 378 14.83 -25.54 -22.45
C GLU A 378 14.47 -24.71 -21.20
N GLU A 379 15.44 -24.36 -20.37
CA GLU A 379 15.22 -23.52 -19.18
C GLU A 379 14.76 -22.11 -19.57
N SER A 380 15.40 -21.50 -20.58
CA SER A 380 15.00 -20.19 -21.09
C SER A 380 13.59 -20.20 -21.68
N GLU A 381 13.22 -21.27 -22.40
CA GLU A 381 11.88 -21.41 -22.98
C GLU A 381 10.82 -21.61 -21.90
N LEU A 382 11.09 -22.46 -20.90
CA LEU A 382 10.20 -22.67 -19.77
C LEU A 382 9.98 -21.38 -18.97
N MET A 383 11.04 -20.63 -18.69
CA MET A 383 10.93 -19.35 -18.00
C MET A 383 10.10 -18.35 -18.79
N ARG A 384 10.33 -18.28 -20.11
CA ARG A 384 9.53 -17.42 -21.00
C ARG A 384 8.05 -17.80 -20.99
N ALA A 385 7.73 -19.08 -20.99
CA ALA A 385 6.35 -19.56 -20.89
C ALA A 385 5.69 -19.13 -19.57
N ARG A 386 6.40 -19.26 -18.44
CA ARG A 386 5.91 -18.78 -17.13
C ARG A 386 5.67 -17.27 -17.10
N CYS A 387 6.63 -16.48 -17.57
CA CYS A 387 6.46 -15.03 -17.66
C CYS A 387 5.32 -14.63 -18.61
N LEU A 388 5.07 -15.41 -19.66
CA LEU A 388 3.93 -15.19 -20.56
C LEU A 388 2.59 -15.48 -19.86
N GLU A 389 2.51 -16.47 -18.98
CA GLU A 389 1.31 -16.74 -18.18
C GLU A 389 1.01 -15.56 -17.25
N TRP A 390 2.02 -15.04 -16.57
CA TRP A 390 1.91 -13.82 -15.76
C TRP A 390 1.45 -12.62 -16.60
N TRP A 391 2.07 -12.40 -17.74
CA TRP A 391 1.71 -11.32 -18.66
C TRP A 391 0.22 -11.39 -19.07
N LYS A 392 -0.27 -12.57 -19.46
CA LYS A 392 -1.68 -12.75 -19.84
C LYS A 392 -2.63 -12.50 -18.66
N GLN A 393 -2.26 -12.94 -17.46
CA GLN A 393 -3.04 -12.68 -16.25
C GLN A 393 -3.13 -11.19 -15.94
N ILE A 394 -2.02 -10.47 -16.07
CA ILE A 394 -1.96 -9.01 -15.86
C ILE A 394 -2.82 -8.29 -16.87
N LEU A 395 -2.71 -8.60 -18.16
CA LEU A 395 -3.57 -7.99 -19.19
C LEU A 395 -5.05 -8.21 -18.91
N TRP A 396 -5.42 -9.39 -18.42
CA TRP A 396 -6.80 -9.70 -18.05
C TRP A 396 -7.29 -8.87 -16.85
N LEU A 397 -6.42 -8.65 -15.86
CA LEU A 397 -6.71 -7.84 -14.67
C LEU A 397 -6.78 -6.35 -15.02
N GLU A 398 -5.79 -5.81 -15.73
CA GLU A 398 -5.71 -4.41 -16.18
C GLU A 398 -6.94 -3.99 -16.96
N GLU A 399 -7.39 -4.81 -17.92
CA GLU A 399 -8.62 -4.58 -18.69
C GLU A 399 -9.86 -4.41 -17.79
N ARG A 400 -9.91 -5.10 -16.64
CA ARG A 400 -11.05 -5.14 -15.71
C ARG A 400 -10.91 -4.21 -14.53
N PHE A 401 -9.74 -3.59 -14.36
CA PHE A 401 -9.45 -2.74 -13.22
C PHE A 401 -10.09 -1.36 -13.38
N TRP A 402 -10.17 -0.88 -14.63
CA TRP A 402 -10.84 0.37 -14.95
C TRP A 402 -12.36 0.25 -14.77
N PRO A 403 -13.01 1.19 -14.05
CA PRO A 403 -14.47 1.21 -13.97
C PRO A 403 -15.13 1.36 -15.34
N ASN A 404 -16.30 0.73 -15.48
CA ASN A 404 -17.19 1.00 -16.61
C ASN A 404 -17.61 2.47 -16.56
N VAL A 405 -17.50 3.15 -17.70
CA VAL A 405 -18.04 4.50 -17.90
C VAL A 405 -19.18 4.41 -18.90
N GLU A 406 -20.34 4.97 -18.56
CA GLU A 406 -21.40 5.08 -19.55
C GLU A 406 -20.94 5.99 -20.69
N PRO A 407 -21.20 5.63 -21.96
CA PRO A 407 -20.95 6.55 -23.06
C PRO A 407 -21.80 7.80 -22.86
N TYR A 408 -21.18 8.97 -22.97
CA TYR A 408 -21.86 10.26 -22.94
C TYR A 408 -22.93 10.25 -24.05
N GLN A 409 -24.22 10.27 -23.66
CA GLN A 409 -25.35 10.36 -24.59
C GLN A 409 -25.52 11.79 -25.10
#